data_AF-A0A7Y4XB64-F1
#
_entry.id   AF-A0A7Y4XB64-F1
#
_cell.length_a   1.000
_cell.length_b   1.000
_cell.length_c   1.000
_cell.angle_alpha   90.00
_cell.angle_beta   90.00
_cell.angle_gamma   90.00
#
_symmetry.space_group_name_H-M   'P 1'
#
loop_
_entity.id
_entity.type
_entity.pdbx_description
1 polymer ?
#
loop_
_entity_poly.entity_id
_entity_poly.type
_entity_poly.pdbx_seq_one_letter_code
_entity_poly.pdbx_strand_id
1 'polypeptide(L)'
;MILNTSIWQAVIDEAKAKASNSPEWLRAIDRAVVEIEKSRYWSFADGVLTIQSTTSSKLYRIGTDHACDARNGVCKHRAARRLMVLYYAALQAQPVAAAPVASSAMAQREAERNAAVLVRRYEGKRSYYGAIEI
;
A
#
# COMPACT_ATOMS: atom_id res chain seq x y z
N MET A 1 8.56 -5.17 14.79
CA MET A 1 7.67 -4.99 13.61
C MET A 1 8.06 -3.68 12.96
N ILE A 2 8.25 -3.65 11.64
CA ILE A 2 8.71 -2.45 10.91
C ILE A 2 7.49 -1.86 10.20
N LEU A 3 7.13 -0.62 10.53
CA LEU A 3 6.12 0.15 9.79
C LEU A 3 6.77 0.75 8.54
N ASN A 4 6.03 0.79 7.43
CA ASN A 4 6.40 1.66 6.32
C ASN A 4 6.26 3.12 6.76
N THR A 5 7.40 3.76 7.01
CA THR A 5 7.48 5.09 7.64
C THR A 5 6.85 6.19 6.79
N SER A 6 6.92 6.10 5.45
CA SER A 6 6.34 7.13 4.58
C SER A 6 4.80 7.11 4.61
N ILE A 7 4.20 5.92 4.50
CA ILE A 7 2.75 5.75 4.62
C ILE A 7 2.29 6.13 6.02
N TRP A 8 3.04 5.70 7.04
CA TRP A 8 2.71 5.99 8.42
C TRP A 8 2.67 7.49 8.70
N GLN A 9 3.68 8.24 8.25
CA GLN A 9 3.71 9.69 8.40
C GLN A 9 2.56 10.38 7.65
N ALA A 10 2.28 9.97 6.41
CA ALA A 10 1.17 10.52 5.64
C ALA A 10 -0.19 10.32 6.34
N VAL A 11 -0.41 9.14 6.94
CA VAL A 11 -1.62 8.85 7.73
C VAL A 11 -1.71 9.73 8.98
N ILE A 12 -0.59 9.97 9.67
CA ILE A 12 -0.56 10.86 10.83
C ILE A 12 -0.94 12.28 10.41
N ASP A 13 -0.35 12.79 9.33
CA ASP A 13 -0.57 14.15 8.84
C ASP A 13 -2.03 14.35 8.42
N GLU A 14 -2.60 13.38 7.70
CA GLU A 14 -4.02 13.42 7.32
C GLU A 14 -4.94 13.35 8.54
N ALA A 15 -4.64 12.49 9.52
CA ALA A 15 -5.42 12.37 10.74
C ALA A 15 -5.38 13.67 11.56
N LYS A 16 -4.21 14.32 11.65
CA LYS A 16 -4.05 15.63 12.31
C LYS A 16 -4.78 16.73 11.57
N ALA A 17 -4.70 16.77 10.24
CA ALA A 17 -5.43 17.74 9.43
C ALA A 17 -6.96 17.64 9.66
N LYS A 18 -7.50 16.42 9.70
CA LYS A 18 -8.91 16.15 10.02
C LYS A 18 -9.29 16.52 11.45
N ALA A 19 -8.36 16.41 12.39
CA ALA A 19 -8.53 16.75 13.80
C ALA A 19 -8.14 18.20 14.14
N SER A 20 -7.84 19.04 13.14
CA SER A 20 -7.30 20.40 13.33
C SER A 20 -8.14 21.27 14.28
N ASN A 21 -9.46 21.11 14.26
CA ASN A 21 -10.40 21.85 15.10
C ASN A 21 -10.64 21.22 16.49
N SER A 22 -9.94 20.13 16.85
CA SER A 22 -10.13 19.44 18.12
C SER A 22 -8.79 19.17 18.84
N PRO A 23 -8.42 20.04 19.81
CA PRO A 23 -7.19 19.89 20.57
C PRO A 23 -7.08 18.56 21.33
N GLU A 24 -8.22 18.01 21.77
CA GLU A 24 -8.26 16.72 22.48
C GLU A 24 -7.86 15.57 21.55
N TRP A 25 -8.35 15.58 20.31
CA TRP A 25 -7.98 14.60 19.31
C TRP A 25 -6.52 14.74 18.86
N LEU A 26 -6.02 15.96 18.70
CA LEU A 26 -4.60 16.18 18.37
C LEU A 26 -3.69 15.56 19.45
N ARG A 27 -3.96 15.84 20.73
CA ARG A 27 -3.23 15.25 21.86
C ARG A 27 -3.37 13.72 21.89
N ALA A 28 -4.55 13.20 21.60
CA ALA A 28 -4.76 11.75 21.56
C ALA A 28 -4.00 11.07 20.42
N ILE A 29 -3.93 11.72 19.24
CA ILE A 29 -3.15 11.27 18.09
C ILE A 29 -1.66 11.26 18.43
N ASP A 30 -1.12 12.36 18.98
CA ASP A 30 0.30 12.43 19.34
C ASP A 30 0.69 11.32 20.35
N ARG A 31 -0.15 11.11 21.37
CA ARG A 31 0.07 10.04 22.34
C ARG A 31 -0.06 8.65 21.72
N ALA A 32 -0.97 8.47 20.76
CA ALA A 32 -1.14 7.21 20.06
C ALA A 32 0.08 6.86 19.21
N VAL A 33 0.64 7.84 18.50
CA VAL A 33 1.87 7.66 17.69
C VAL A 33 3.01 7.19 18.59
N VAL A 34 3.25 7.88 19.71
CA VAL A 34 4.27 7.49 20.69
C VAL A 34 4.02 6.07 21.22
N GLU A 35 2.77 5.71 21.49
CA GLU A 35 2.44 4.37 21.96
C GLU A 35 2.77 3.31 20.92
N ILE A 36 2.41 3.51 19.65
CA ILE A 36 2.63 2.55 18.57
C ILE A 36 4.13 2.40 18.26
N GLU A 37 4.86 3.52 18.21
CA GLU A 37 6.29 3.53 17.85
C GLU A 37 7.18 2.98 18.96
N LYS A 38 6.83 3.24 20.23
CA LYS A 38 7.64 2.82 21.38
C LYS A 38 7.13 1.54 22.04
N SER A 39 5.94 1.05 21.69
CA SER A 39 5.44 -0.19 22.28
C SER A 39 6.33 -1.36 21.87
N ARG A 40 6.66 -2.17 22.88
CA ARG A 40 7.40 -3.42 22.68
C ARG A 40 6.59 -4.43 21.86
N TYR A 41 5.28 -4.38 21.98
CA TYR A 41 4.38 -5.34 21.35
C TYR A 41 3.05 -4.70 20.97
N TRP A 42 2.71 -4.81 19.69
CA TRP A 42 1.36 -4.57 19.22
C TRP A 42 1.07 -5.46 18.01
N SER A 43 -0.22 -5.72 17.78
CA SER A 43 -0.74 -6.45 16.63
C SER A 43 -2.08 -5.84 16.20
N PHE A 44 -2.34 -5.87 14.90
CA PHE A 44 -3.59 -5.39 14.33
C PHE A 44 -4.16 -6.47 13.40
N ALA A 45 -5.31 -7.03 13.78
CA ALA A 45 -5.99 -8.09 13.04
C ALA A 45 -7.50 -7.90 13.18
N ASP A 46 -8.24 -8.15 12.09
CA ASP A 46 -9.71 -8.08 12.05
C ASP A 46 -10.29 -6.76 12.60
N GLY A 47 -9.57 -5.65 12.39
CA GLY A 47 -9.98 -4.34 12.87
C GLY A 47 -9.84 -4.14 14.39
N VAL A 48 -9.15 -5.06 15.09
CA VAL A 48 -8.87 -4.99 16.52
C VAL A 48 -7.37 -4.74 16.74
N LEU A 49 -7.05 -3.69 17.50
CA LEU A 49 -5.68 -3.38 17.90
C LEU A 49 -5.40 -4.00 19.27
N THR A 50 -4.43 -4.91 19.34
CA THR A 50 -3.88 -5.37 20.61
C THR A 50 -2.53 -4.69 20.82
N ILE A 51 -2.38 -3.92 21.90
CA ILE A 51 -1.14 -3.16 22.16
C ILE A 51 -0.77 -3.24 23.63
N GLN A 52 0.50 -3.50 23.90
CA GLN A 52 1.06 -3.37 25.23
C GLN A 52 1.38 -1.90 25.48
N SER A 53 0.83 -1.35 26.55
CA SER A 53 1.05 0.05 26.85
C SER A 53 2.47 0.32 27.32
N THR A 54 3.08 1.38 26.82
CA THR A 54 4.43 1.83 27.18
C THR A 54 4.50 2.37 28.61
N THR A 55 3.38 2.86 29.14
CA THR A 55 3.31 3.51 30.46
C THR A 55 2.89 2.55 31.56
N SER A 56 1.92 1.70 31.29
CA SER A 56 1.36 0.78 32.31
C SER A 56 1.82 -0.67 32.16
N SER A 57 2.51 -1.02 31.06
CA SER A 57 2.83 -2.40 30.66
C SER A 57 1.63 -3.35 30.50
N LYS A 58 0.40 -2.85 30.68
CA LYS A 58 -0.84 -3.60 30.49
C LYS A 58 -1.10 -3.84 29.01
N LEU A 59 -1.64 -5.01 28.71
CA LEU A 59 -2.09 -5.35 27.37
C LEU A 59 -3.53 -4.87 27.17
N TYR A 60 -3.75 -4.04 26.15
CA TYR A 60 -5.06 -3.53 25.78
C TYR A 60 -5.52 -4.16 24.48
N ARG A 61 -6.78 -4.60 24.43
CA ARG A 61 -7.45 -5.04 23.21
C ARG A 61 -8.52 -4.01 22.86
N ILE A 62 -8.35 -3.36 21.72
CA ILE A 62 -9.06 -2.15 21.33
C ILE A 62 -9.87 -2.46 20.07
N GLY A 63 -11.18 -2.67 20.26
CA GLY A 63 -12.16 -2.85 19.17
C GLY A 63 -12.88 -1.55 18.80
N THR A 64 -13.97 -1.67 18.04
CA THR A 64 -14.90 -0.57 17.74
C THR A 64 -15.48 0.05 19.00
N ASP A 65 -15.88 -0.80 19.95
CA ASP A 65 -16.60 -0.40 21.16
C ASP A 65 -15.68 -0.17 22.35
N HIS A 66 -14.40 0.16 22.08
CA HIS A 66 -13.42 0.38 23.13
C HIS A 66 -13.88 1.49 24.08
N ALA A 67 -14.23 1.11 25.30
CA ALA A 67 -14.46 2.01 26.42
C ALA A 67 -13.13 2.22 27.15
N CYS A 68 -12.71 3.47 27.26
CA CYS A 68 -11.57 3.86 28.08
C CYS A 68 -12.10 4.84 29.11
N ASP A 69 -11.52 4.85 30.31
CA ASP A 69 -11.87 5.79 31.39
C ASP A 69 -11.55 7.27 31.07
N ALA A 70 -11.24 7.59 29.82
CA ALA A 70 -11.04 8.97 29.38
C ALA A 70 -12.38 9.72 29.40
N ARG A 71 -12.41 10.79 30.18
CA ARG A 71 -13.61 11.57 30.55
C ARG A 71 -14.47 12.08 29.38
N ASN A 72 -13.89 12.20 28.17
CA ASN A 72 -14.53 12.84 27.02
C ASN A 72 -14.74 11.90 25.83
N GLY A 73 -14.56 10.58 26.00
CA GLY A 73 -14.72 9.60 24.92
C GLY A 73 -13.62 9.65 23.82
N VAL A 74 -12.72 10.62 23.91
CA VAL A 74 -11.49 10.74 23.11
C VAL A 74 -10.34 10.19 23.93
N CYS A 75 -9.73 9.09 23.47
CA CYS A 75 -8.63 8.45 24.15
C CYS A 75 -7.54 8.01 23.18
N LYS A 76 -6.30 7.91 23.68
CA LYS A 76 -5.14 7.46 22.87
C LYS A 76 -5.37 6.08 22.24
N HIS A 77 -6.11 5.19 22.90
CA HIS A 77 -6.42 3.85 22.40
C HIS A 77 -7.31 3.90 21.15
N ARG A 78 -8.37 4.72 21.17
CA ARG A 78 -9.25 4.94 20.01
C ARG A 78 -8.50 5.60 18.86
N ALA A 79 -7.68 6.60 19.16
CA ALA A 79 -6.82 7.24 18.17
C ALA A 79 -5.85 6.24 17.53
N ALA A 80 -5.17 5.41 18.34
CA ALA A 80 -4.26 4.37 17.86
C ALA A 80 -4.96 3.38 16.93
N ARG A 81 -6.13 2.86 17.32
CA ARG A 81 -6.91 1.97 16.45
C ARG A 81 -7.27 2.66 15.13
N ARG A 82 -7.73 3.91 15.19
CA ARG A 82 -8.14 4.66 13.99
C ARG A 82 -6.97 4.87 13.04
N LEU A 83 -5.78 5.19 13.56
CA LEU A 83 -4.56 5.31 12.76
C LEU A 83 -4.20 3.96 12.11
N MET A 84 -4.28 2.85 12.84
CA MET A 84 -4.01 1.53 12.28
C MET A 84 -4.98 1.14 11.18
N VAL A 85 -6.28 1.44 11.33
CA VAL A 85 -7.27 1.23 10.27
C VAL A 85 -6.89 2.00 8.99
N LEU A 86 -6.57 3.29 9.13
CA LEU A 86 -6.17 4.13 7.99
C LEU A 86 -4.87 3.65 7.35
N TYR A 87 -3.90 3.22 8.18
CA TYR A 87 -2.63 2.67 7.72
C TYR A 87 -2.80 1.41 6.89
N TYR A 88 -3.60 0.45 7.36
CA TYR A 88 -3.86 -0.78 6.61
C TYR A 88 -4.66 -0.52 5.33
N ALA A 89 -5.61 0.42 5.35
CA ALA A 89 -6.29 0.85 4.15
C ALA A 89 -5.32 1.48 3.13
N ALA A 90 -4.39 2.33 3.59
CA ALA A 90 -3.38 2.95 2.73
C ALA A 90 -2.38 1.93 2.17
N LEU A 91 -1.99 0.92 2.96
CA LEU A 91 -1.18 -0.21 2.49
C LEU A 91 -1.87 -0.98 1.36
N GLN A 92 -3.17 -1.25 1.50
CA GLN A 92 -3.95 -1.96 0.48
C GLN A 92 -4.21 -1.10 -0.76
N ALA A 93 -4.30 0.22 -0.60
CA ALA A 93 -4.49 1.16 -1.70
C ALA A 93 -3.21 1.46 -2.48
N GLN A 94 -2.03 1.03 -2.00
CA GLN A 94 -0.81 1.17 -2.79
C GLN A 94 -0.98 0.39 -4.10
N PRO A 95 -0.85 1.05 -5.26
CA PRO A 95 -0.85 0.32 -6.52
C PRO A 95 0.32 -0.65 -6.46
N VAL A 96 0.03 -1.96 -6.52
CA VAL A 96 1.03 -2.94 -6.93
C VAL A 96 1.53 -2.40 -8.25
N ALA A 97 2.76 -1.90 -8.29
CA ALA A 97 3.33 -1.31 -9.48
C ALA A 97 3.06 -2.28 -10.62
N ALA A 98 2.14 -1.91 -11.52
CA ALA A 98 1.93 -2.64 -12.74
C ALA A 98 3.33 -2.73 -13.35
N ALA A 99 3.83 -3.96 -13.51
CA ALA A 99 5.12 -4.21 -14.11
C ALA A 99 5.25 -3.28 -15.32
N PRO A 100 6.35 -2.50 -15.45
CA PRO A 100 6.47 -1.57 -16.55
C PRO A 100 6.23 -2.37 -17.82
N VAL A 101 5.19 -2.00 -18.57
CA VAL A 101 4.91 -2.47 -19.92
C VAL A 101 5.99 -1.92 -20.86
N ALA A 102 7.25 -2.17 -20.54
CA ALA A 102 8.43 -1.92 -21.33
C ALA A 102 8.69 -3.10 -22.30
N SER A 103 7.63 -3.74 -22.79
CA SER A 103 7.73 -4.89 -23.71
C SER A 103 7.01 -4.65 -25.04
N SER A 104 6.10 -3.67 -25.15
CA SER A 104 5.35 -3.49 -26.41
C SER A 104 6.22 -2.93 -27.54
N ALA A 105 7.08 -1.95 -27.28
CA ALA A 105 7.88 -1.30 -28.33
C ALA A 105 9.06 -2.16 -28.82
N MET A 106 9.69 -2.96 -27.94
CA MET A 106 10.77 -3.88 -28.31
C MET A 106 10.22 -5.14 -28.99
N ALA A 107 9.10 -5.69 -28.50
CA ALA A 107 8.44 -6.83 -29.14
C ALA A 107 7.89 -6.48 -30.53
N GLN A 108 7.35 -5.27 -30.73
CA GLN A 108 6.91 -4.80 -32.05
C GLN A 108 8.08 -4.68 -33.03
N ARG A 109 9.23 -4.13 -32.61
CA ARG A 109 10.43 -4.02 -33.47
C ARG A 109 11.05 -5.38 -33.80
N GLU A 110 10.93 -6.36 -32.91
CA GLU A 110 11.41 -7.72 -33.18
C GLU A 110 10.45 -8.50 -34.10
N ALA A 111 9.13 -8.31 -33.94
CA ALA A 111 8.12 -8.85 -34.84
C ALA A 111 8.22 -8.28 -36.26
N GLU A 112 8.42 -6.97 -36.41
CA GLU A 112 8.63 -6.32 -37.71
C GLU A 112 9.90 -6.82 -38.41
N ARG A 113 10.99 -7.04 -37.65
CA ARG A 113 12.25 -7.56 -38.19
C ARG A 113 12.11 -9.00 -38.67
N ASN A 114 11.39 -9.85 -37.92
CA ASN A 114 11.12 -11.22 -38.31
C ASN A 114 10.16 -11.32 -39.52
N ALA A 115 9.18 -10.42 -39.62
CA ALA A 115 8.31 -10.31 -40.79
C ALA A 115 9.11 -9.93 -42.06
N ALA A 116 10.03 -8.96 -41.96
CA ALA A 116 10.88 -8.56 -43.08
C ALA A 116 11.80 -9.70 -43.59
N VAL A 117 12.30 -10.55 -42.68
CA VAL A 117 13.11 -11.73 -43.04
C VAL A 117 12.26 -12.78 -43.78
N LEU A 118 11.00 -12.99 -43.37
CA LEU A 118 10.10 -13.94 -44.02
C LEU A 118 9.70 -13.52 -45.43
N VAL A 119 9.46 -12.22 -45.67
CA VAL A 119 9.12 -11.70 -47.01
C VAL A 119 10.27 -11.94 -48.01
N ARG A 120 11.52 -11.65 -47.63
CA ARG A 120 12.69 -11.95 -48.49
C ARG A 120 12.82 -13.44 -48.83
N ARG A 121 12.47 -14.32 -47.90
CA ARG A 121 12.54 -15.78 -48.11
C ARG A 121 11.47 -16.28 -49.10
N TYR A 122 10.31 -15.63 -49.15
CA TYR A 122 9.24 -15.94 -50.11
C TYR A 122 9.51 -15.35 -51.50
N GLU A 123 10.08 -14.15 -51.60
CA GLU A 123 10.46 -13.57 -52.89
C GLU A 123 11.61 -14.33 -53.56
N GLY A 124 12.59 -14.83 -52.79
CA GLY A 124 13.66 -15.69 -53.33
C GLY A 124 13.19 -17.06 -53.83
N LYS A 125 12.05 -17.57 -53.36
CA LYS A 125 11.49 -18.87 -53.80
C LYS A 125 10.54 -18.75 -55.00
N ARG A 126 10.00 -17.56 -55.27
CA ARG A 126 9.11 -17.33 -56.43
C ARG A 126 9.85 -17.29 -57.77
N SER A 127 11.18 -17.18 -57.74
CA SER A 127 12.05 -17.21 -58.93
C SER A 127 12.25 -18.62 -59.54
N TYR A 128 11.85 -19.70 -58.84
CA TYR A 128 12.17 -21.08 -59.27
C TYR A 128 11.02 -21.89 -59.90
N TYR A 129 9.79 -21.36 -60.01
CA TYR A 129 8.65 -22.10 -60.59
C TYR A 129 7.86 -21.24 -61.60
N GLY A 130 8.52 -20.73 -62.62
CA GLY A 130 7.91 -19.91 -63.68
C GLY A 130 8.19 -20.34 -65.12
N ALA A 131 8.67 -21.57 -65.35
CA ALA A 131 8.92 -22.10 -66.69
C ALA A 131 8.44 -23.55 -66.79
N ILE A 132 7.14 -23.73 -67.01
CA ILE A 132 6.59 -24.93 -67.64
C ILE A 132 5.69 -24.40 -68.77
N GLU A 133 6.27 -24.37 -69.96
CA GLU A 133 5.57 -24.21 -71.23
C GLU A 133 4.73 -25.46 -71.50
N ILE A 134 3.49 -25.27 -71.97
CA ILE A 134 2.70 -26.25 -72.73
C ILE A 134 2.09 -25.49 -73.91
#